data_AF-A0A7J4NY43-F1
#
_entry.id   AF-A0A7J4NY43-F1
#
_cell.length_a   1.000
_cell.length_b   1.000
_cell.length_c   1.000
_cell.angle_alpha   90.00
_cell.angle_beta   90.00
_cell.angle_gamma   90.00
#
_symmetry.space_group_name_H-M   'P 1'
#
loop_
_entity.id
_entity.type
_entity.pdbx_description
1 polymer ?
#
loop_
_entity_poly.entity_id
_entity_poly.type
_entity_poly.pdbx_seq_one_letter_code
_entity_poly.pdbx_strand_id
1 'polypeptide(L)'
;MSFDERVDVVDLILKVLKDHEKSLDTLVSQLGETLNQPQAAGTIQVQGYNKYKVVLRRWFEFRDRCLKSDLIAFDMVGDKFHVSSVKNGSFYTYSETIPEVTIKMEKDGDKVLIEGGEFMSHEDPSYVFNGKLQCGLGVNTRRTKVDMPNGDTVHKIIYDVDPEEARVWLSDELKTEKKSIVYGGIEL
;
A
#
# COMPACT_ATOMS: atom_id res chain seq x y z
N MET A 1 18.64 -64.83 31.92
CA MET A 1 17.53 -64.63 30.99
C MET A 1 17.20 -65.96 30.35
N SER A 2 16.01 -66.48 30.61
CA SER A 2 15.52 -67.72 30.02
C SER A 2 15.32 -67.54 28.51
N PHE A 3 15.37 -68.63 27.75
CA PHE A 3 15.03 -68.60 26.33
C PHE A 3 13.58 -68.10 26.12
N ASP A 4 12.67 -68.41 27.05
CA ASP A 4 11.28 -67.91 27.05
C ASP A 4 11.21 -66.39 27.08
N GLU A 5 11.94 -65.72 27.98
CA GLU A 5 11.92 -64.25 28.09
C GLU A 5 12.41 -63.57 26.81
N ARG A 6 13.34 -64.20 26.08
CA ARG A 6 13.83 -63.69 24.78
C ARG A 6 12.79 -63.88 23.68
N VAL A 7 12.04 -64.98 23.73
CA VAL A 7 10.93 -65.25 22.79
C VAL A 7 9.78 -64.28 23.05
N ASP A 8 9.42 -64.02 24.31
CA ASP A 8 8.37 -63.06 24.69
C ASP A 8 8.69 -61.63 24.22
N VAL A 9 9.95 -61.20 24.32
CA VAL A 9 10.39 -59.89 23.83
C VAL A 9 10.34 -59.83 22.30
N VAL A 10 10.70 -60.91 21.60
CA VAL A 10 10.60 -60.99 20.14
C VAL A 10 9.15 -60.95 19.68
N ASP A 11 8.23 -61.63 20.38
CA ASP A 11 6.79 -61.58 20.11
C ASP A 11 6.21 -60.19 20.36
N LEU A 12 6.69 -59.48 21.39
CA LEU A 12 6.32 -58.09 21.65
C LEU A 12 6.79 -57.17 20.50
N ILE A 13 8.04 -57.33 20.04
CA ILE A 13 8.59 -56.56 18.91
C ILE A 13 7.80 -56.85 17.63
N LEU A 14 7.50 -58.13 17.35
CA LEU A 14 6.68 -58.54 16.21
C LEU A 14 5.27 -57.92 16.27
N LYS A 15 4.67 -57.89 17.45
CA LYS A 15 3.35 -57.26 17.66
C LYS A 15 3.40 -55.75 17.39
N VAL A 16 4.39 -55.05 17.94
CA VAL A 16 4.56 -53.61 17.72
C VAL A 16 4.83 -53.29 16.25
N LEU A 17 5.67 -54.07 15.58
CA LEU A 17 5.94 -53.91 14.15
C LEU A 17 4.68 -54.13 13.29
N LYS A 18 3.87 -55.12 13.65
CA LYS A 18 2.59 -55.39 12.97
C LYS A 18 1.55 -54.29 13.20
N ASP A 19 1.54 -53.69 14.39
CA ASP A 19 0.68 -52.54 14.69
C ASP A 19 1.14 -51.28 13.94
N HIS A 20 2.45 -51.09 13.75
CA HIS A 20 3.01 -50.01 12.93
C HIS A 20 2.74 -50.21 11.44
N GLU A 21 2.88 -51.43 10.91
CA GLU A 21 2.53 -51.77 9.53
C GLU A 21 1.05 -51.45 9.27
N LYS A 22 0.16 -51.88 10.16
CA LYS A 22 -1.27 -51.59 10.07
C LYS A 22 -1.56 -50.08 10.17
N SER A 23 -0.83 -49.36 11.02
CA SER A 23 -0.98 -47.90 11.15
C SER A 23 -0.52 -47.18 9.87
N LEU A 24 0.58 -47.63 9.27
CA LEU A 24 1.07 -47.10 8.00
C LEU A 24 0.11 -47.41 6.84
N ASP A 25 -0.42 -48.63 6.77
CA ASP A 25 -1.43 -48.99 5.76
C ASP A 25 -2.70 -48.15 5.91
N THR A 26 -3.09 -47.85 7.15
CA THR A 26 -4.23 -46.98 7.44
C THR A 26 -3.94 -45.54 6.99
N LEU A 27 -2.74 -45.01 7.27
CA LEU A 27 -2.34 -43.68 6.83
C LEU A 27 -2.22 -43.58 5.31
N VAL A 28 -1.66 -44.60 4.64
CA VAL A 28 -1.57 -44.67 3.18
C VAL A 28 -2.96 -44.77 2.55
N SER A 29 -3.86 -45.55 3.15
CA SER A 29 -5.25 -45.64 2.71
C SER A 29 -5.98 -44.30 2.90
N GLN A 30 -5.81 -43.64 4.06
CA GLN A 30 -6.36 -42.29 4.31
C GLN A 30 -5.80 -41.25 3.33
N LEU A 31 -4.51 -41.32 3.00
CA LEU A 31 -3.90 -40.42 2.02
C LEU A 31 -4.42 -40.70 0.61
N GLY A 32 -4.56 -41.99 0.26
CA GLY A 32 -5.14 -42.44 -1.00
C GLY A 32 -6.60 -42.05 -1.16
N GLU A 33 -7.39 -42.11 -0.09
CA GLU A 33 -8.77 -41.62 -0.04
C GLU A 33 -8.82 -40.09 -0.15
N THR A 34 -7.89 -39.37 0.50
CA THR A 34 -7.77 -37.91 0.39
C THR A 34 -7.36 -37.47 -1.03
N LEU A 35 -6.57 -38.27 -1.74
CA LEU A 35 -6.14 -38.02 -3.12
C LEU A 35 -7.19 -38.42 -4.17
N ASN A 36 -7.96 -39.49 -3.91
CA ASN A 36 -8.97 -40.03 -4.84
C ASN A 36 -10.38 -39.49 -4.58
N GLN A 37 -10.61 -38.79 -3.48
CA GLN A 37 -11.75 -37.90 -3.38
C GLN A 37 -11.58 -36.89 -4.51
N PRO A 38 -12.53 -36.76 -5.47
CA PRO A 38 -12.48 -35.67 -6.41
C PRO A 38 -12.40 -34.42 -5.54
N GLN A 39 -11.27 -33.75 -5.60
CA GLN A 39 -11.17 -32.41 -5.06
C GLN A 39 -12.25 -31.65 -5.81
N ALA A 40 -13.43 -31.50 -5.19
CA ALA A 40 -14.25 -30.33 -5.41
C ALA A 40 -13.31 -29.20 -5.01
N ALA A 41 -12.53 -28.74 -5.99
CA ALA A 41 -11.24 -28.10 -5.84
C ALA A 41 -11.15 -27.43 -4.48
N GLY A 42 -10.62 -28.19 -3.53
CA GLY A 42 -10.25 -27.66 -2.24
C GLY A 42 -8.98 -26.88 -2.48
N THR A 43 -9.07 -25.84 -3.32
CA THR A 43 -8.32 -24.61 -3.12
C THR A 43 -8.21 -24.50 -1.61
N ILE A 44 -6.99 -24.65 -1.10
CA ILE A 44 -6.58 -23.76 -0.03
C ILE A 44 -7.05 -22.41 -0.56
N GLN A 45 -8.18 -21.92 -0.06
CA GLN A 45 -8.56 -20.56 -0.26
C GLN A 45 -7.52 -19.79 0.56
N VAL A 46 -6.34 -19.63 -0.01
CA VAL A 46 -5.77 -18.30 -0.13
C VAL A 46 -6.93 -17.52 -0.73
N GLN A 47 -7.76 -16.92 0.12
CA GLN A 47 -8.85 -16.07 -0.33
C GLN A 47 -8.22 -15.18 -1.38
N GLY A 48 -8.65 -15.34 -2.64
CA GLY A 48 -8.02 -14.67 -3.76
C GLY A 48 -7.90 -13.20 -3.42
N TYR A 49 -6.67 -12.74 -3.23
CA TYR A 49 -6.40 -11.34 -3.00
C TYR A 49 -6.86 -10.61 -4.28
N ASN A 50 -7.89 -9.76 -4.11
CA ASN A 50 -8.38 -8.74 -5.04
C ASN A 50 -8.94 -9.19 -6.39
N LYS A 51 -10.27 -9.40 -6.45
CA LYS A 51 -10.99 -9.40 -7.74
C LYS A 51 -11.11 -8.00 -8.35
N TYR A 52 -11.01 -6.93 -7.54
CA TYR A 52 -11.19 -5.55 -8.01
C TYR A 52 -10.24 -4.59 -7.30
N LYS A 53 -9.55 -3.76 -8.09
CA LYS A 53 -8.87 -2.55 -7.62
C LYS A 53 -9.89 -1.41 -7.58
N VAL A 54 -10.13 -0.88 -6.38
CA VAL A 54 -11.04 0.24 -6.18
C VAL A 54 -10.22 1.54 -6.20
N VAL A 55 -10.31 2.27 -7.31
CA VAL A 55 -9.67 3.58 -7.45
C VAL A 55 -10.65 4.66 -7.00
N LEU A 56 -10.33 5.32 -5.90
CA LEU A 56 -11.13 6.37 -5.29
C LEU A 56 -10.56 7.73 -5.71
N ARG A 57 -11.45 8.62 -6.17
CA ARG A 57 -11.09 10.00 -6.54
C ARG A 57 -11.24 10.99 -5.39
N ARG A 58 -11.95 10.60 -4.32
CA ARG A 58 -12.25 11.45 -3.18
C ARG A 58 -11.55 10.91 -1.94
N TRP A 59 -10.72 11.74 -1.32
CA TRP A 59 -10.00 11.37 -0.10
C TRP A 59 -10.94 10.89 1.01
N PHE A 60 -12.07 11.56 1.23
CA PHE A 60 -13.03 11.18 2.26
C PHE A 60 -13.54 9.74 2.12
N GLU A 61 -13.81 9.27 0.89
CA GLU A 61 -14.24 7.90 0.63
C GLU A 61 -13.12 6.88 0.90
N PHE A 62 -11.88 7.24 0.58
CA PHE A 62 -10.71 6.41 0.87
C PHE A 62 -10.50 6.31 2.38
N ARG A 63 -10.54 7.45 3.08
CA ARG A 63 -10.37 7.55 4.52
C ARG A 63 -11.40 6.73 5.29
N ASP A 64 -12.67 6.87 4.94
CA ASP A 64 -13.77 6.16 5.62
C ASP A 64 -13.62 4.63 5.48
N ARG A 65 -13.24 4.16 4.28
CA ARG A 65 -13.03 2.73 4.02
C ARG A 65 -11.76 2.20 4.67
N CYS A 66 -10.65 2.94 4.60
CA CYS A 66 -9.32 2.51 5.07
C CYS A 66 -9.04 2.85 6.54
N LEU A 67 -10.04 3.28 7.31
CA LEU A 67 -9.88 3.62 8.72
C LEU A 67 -9.43 2.38 9.53
N LYS A 68 -8.37 2.53 10.33
CA LYS A 68 -7.70 1.44 11.08
C LYS A 68 -7.27 0.28 10.19
N SER A 69 -6.78 0.57 8.99
CA SER A 69 -6.24 -0.46 8.11
C SER A 69 -4.93 -1.04 8.67
N ASP A 70 -4.67 -2.31 8.39
CA ASP A 70 -3.49 -3.05 8.87
C ASP A 70 -2.21 -2.63 8.16
N LEU A 71 -2.33 -2.23 6.89
CA LEU A 71 -1.22 -1.78 6.05
C LEU A 71 -1.67 -0.66 5.11
N ILE A 72 -0.90 0.41 5.10
CA ILE A 72 -1.05 1.54 4.17
C ILE A 72 0.32 1.75 3.54
N ALA A 73 0.36 1.84 2.21
CA ALA A 73 1.55 2.23 1.49
C ALA A 73 1.27 3.50 0.71
N PHE A 74 2.19 4.45 0.76
CA PHE A 74 2.08 5.69 0.00
C PHE A 74 3.37 5.96 -0.76
N ASP A 75 3.23 6.52 -1.96
CA ASP A 75 4.35 6.77 -2.86
C ASP A 75 4.18 8.10 -3.60
N MET A 76 5.28 8.62 -4.09
CA MET A 76 5.35 9.83 -4.92
C MET A 76 5.93 9.44 -6.27
N VAL A 77 5.05 9.07 -7.20
CA VAL A 77 5.45 8.64 -8.54
C VAL A 77 5.23 9.79 -9.51
N GLY A 78 6.33 10.44 -9.90
CA GLY A 78 6.29 11.59 -10.79
C GLY A 78 5.69 12.82 -10.11
N ASP A 79 4.59 13.33 -10.66
CA ASP A 79 3.82 14.47 -10.14
C ASP A 79 2.58 14.03 -9.35
N LYS A 80 2.53 12.78 -8.86
CA LYS A 80 1.34 12.25 -8.18
C LYS A 80 1.65 11.70 -6.81
N PHE A 81 0.82 12.08 -5.86
CA PHE A 81 0.75 11.45 -4.56
C PHE A 81 -0.18 10.24 -4.63
N HIS A 82 0.36 9.07 -4.33
CA HIS A 82 -0.34 7.79 -4.38
C HIS A 82 -0.50 7.23 -2.97
N VAL A 83 -1.68 6.76 -2.63
CA VAL A 83 -1.95 6.04 -1.38
C VAL A 83 -2.70 4.77 -1.70
N SER A 84 -2.22 3.66 -1.16
CA SER A 84 -2.78 2.33 -1.34
C SER A 84 -2.97 1.64 0.00
N SER A 85 -4.01 0.83 0.11
CA SER A 85 -4.27 0.05 1.31
C SER A 85 -5.07 -1.20 0.97
N VAL A 86 -4.81 -2.27 1.72
CA VAL A 86 -5.56 -3.53 1.63
C VAL A 86 -6.45 -3.64 2.85
N LYS A 87 -7.77 -3.75 2.65
CA LYS A 87 -8.71 -3.98 3.74
C LYS A 87 -9.82 -4.94 3.29
N ASN A 88 -10.13 -5.92 4.12
CA ASN A 88 -11.16 -6.94 3.86
C ASN A 88 -10.99 -7.62 2.48
N GLY A 89 -9.74 -7.90 2.08
CA GLY A 89 -9.43 -8.53 0.79
C GLY A 89 -9.69 -7.66 -0.44
N SER A 90 -9.92 -6.34 -0.27
CA SER A 90 -10.08 -5.35 -1.34
C SER A 90 -8.91 -4.35 -1.35
N PHE A 91 -8.45 -3.99 -2.54
CA PHE A 91 -7.36 -3.04 -2.77
C PHE A 91 -7.93 -1.68 -3.06
N TYR A 92 -7.69 -0.75 -2.15
CA TYR A 92 -8.10 0.64 -2.29
C TYR A 92 -6.90 1.46 -2.71
N THR A 93 -7.14 2.35 -3.67
CA THR A 93 -6.11 3.25 -4.18
C THR A 93 -6.68 4.64 -4.30
N TYR A 94 -5.95 5.61 -3.78
CA TYR A 94 -6.17 7.04 -3.97
C TYR A 94 -4.96 7.61 -4.69
N SER A 95 -5.19 8.54 -5.62
CA SER A 95 -4.12 9.28 -6.27
C SER A 95 -4.59 10.70 -6.57
N GLU A 96 -3.75 11.67 -6.27
CA GLU A 96 -3.96 13.08 -6.60
C GLU A 96 -2.71 13.67 -7.24
N THR A 97 -2.88 14.74 -8.01
CA THR A 97 -1.77 15.38 -8.73
C THR A 97 -1.16 16.46 -7.84
N ILE A 98 0.15 16.36 -7.59
CA ILE A 98 0.95 17.40 -6.96
C ILE A 98 1.07 18.54 -7.97
N PRO A 99 0.48 19.71 -7.70
CA PRO A 99 0.40 20.79 -8.66
C PRO A 99 1.74 21.50 -8.81
N GLU A 100 2.01 22.02 -10.01
CA GLU A 100 3.13 22.93 -10.27
C GLU A 100 2.60 24.30 -10.72
N VAL A 101 3.17 25.37 -10.17
CA VAL A 101 2.72 26.74 -10.45
C VAL A 101 3.88 27.56 -10.99
N THR A 102 3.69 28.15 -12.16
CA THR A 102 4.64 29.09 -12.75
C THR A 102 4.01 30.47 -12.83
N ILE A 103 4.65 31.45 -12.18
CA ILE A 103 4.18 32.84 -12.16
C ILE A 103 5.18 33.71 -12.91
N LYS A 104 4.72 34.42 -13.93
CA LYS A 104 5.51 35.44 -14.62
C LYS A 104 5.29 36.79 -13.93
N MET A 105 6.39 37.42 -13.57
CA MET A 105 6.40 38.71 -12.90
C MET A 105 7.28 39.69 -13.68
N GLU A 106 6.72 40.84 -14.01
CA GLU A 106 7.44 41.98 -14.54
C GLU A 106 7.60 43.03 -13.44
N LYS A 107 8.80 43.60 -13.32
CA LYS A 107 9.07 44.64 -12.32
C LYS A 107 8.93 46.02 -12.98
N ASP A 108 7.80 46.67 -12.75
CA ASP A 108 7.56 48.05 -13.17
C ASP A 108 7.86 49.02 -12.02
N GLY A 109 9.13 49.39 -11.88
CA GLY A 109 9.60 50.29 -10.83
C GLY A 109 9.47 49.70 -9.42
N ASP A 110 8.54 50.25 -8.64
CA ASP A 110 8.23 49.81 -7.26
C ASP A 110 7.02 48.86 -7.20
N LYS A 111 6.42 48.54 -8.35
CA LYS A 111 5.29 47.63 -8.48
C LYS A 111 5.75 46.34 -9.16
N VAL A 112 5.21 45.21 -8.69
CA VAL A 112 5.38 43.92 -9.36
C VAL A 112 4.08 43.64 -10.10
N LEU A 113 4.14 43.60 -11.43
CA LEU A 113 3.03 43.21 -12.28
C LEU A 113 3.09 41.69 -12.45
N ILE A 114 2.04 40.99 -12.02
CA ILE A 114 1.89 39.56 -12.28
C ILE A 114 1.17 39.43 -13.62
N GLU A 115 1.91 39.08 -14.68
CA GLU A 115 1.34 38.92 -16.02
C GLU A 115 0.41 37.71 -16.13
N GLY A 116 0.65 36.69 -15.31
CA GLY A 116 -0.18 35.49 -15.26
C GLY A 116 0.47 34.36 -14.46
N GLY A 117 -0.39 33.46 -13.98
CA GLY A 117 0.01 32.20 -13.36
C GLY A 117 -0.45 31.03 -14.23
N GLU A 118 0.48 30.20 -14.67
CA GLU A 118 0.18 28.90 -15.28
C GLU A 118 0.14 27.85 -14.18
N PHE A 119 -1.00 27.16 -14.09
CA PHE A 119 -1.20 26.03 -13.18
C PHE A 119 -1.19 24.75 -13.98
N MET A 120 -0.20 23.90 -13.72
CA MET A 120 -0.10 22.58 -14.33
C MET A 120 -0.83 21.57 -13.43
N SER A 121 -2.16 21.67 -13.38
CA SER A 121 -3.02 20.68 -12.74
C SER A 121 -4.44 20.71 -13.31
N HIS A 122 -5.10 19.55 -13.39
CA HIS A 122 -6.52 19.46 -13.75
C HIS A 122 -7.45 19.69 -12.54
N GLU A 123 -6.89 19.94 -11.37
CA GLU A 123 -7.58 20.06 -10.09
C GLU A 123 -7.69 21.53 -9.63
N ASP A 124 -8.59 21.80 -8.67
CA ASP A 124 -8.83 23.16 -8.15
C ASP A 124 -7.54 23.75 -7.51
N PRO A 125 -7.03 24.89 -8.01
CA PRO A 125 -5.78 25.50 -7.55
C PRO A 125 -5.88 26.12 -6.14
N SER A 126 -7.08 26.28 -5.57
CA SER A 126 -7.29 26.98 -4.30
C SER A 126 -6.58 26.31 -3.11
N TYR A 127 -6.49 24.98 -3.09
CA TYR A 127 -5.84 24.21 -2.02
C TYR A 127 -4.33 24.47 -1.94
N VAL A 128 -3.73 24.75 -3.09
CA VAL A 128 -2.28 24.87 -3.31
C VAL A 128 -1.74 26.18 -2.75
N PHE A 129 -2.54 27.24 -2.82
CA PHE A 129 -2.24 28.51 -2.16
C PHE A 129 -2.27 28.39 -0.62
N ASN A 130 -3.02 27.43 -0.09
CA ASN A 130 -3.05 27.11 1.33
C ASN A 130 -1.93 26.14 1.76
N GLY A 131 -1.05 25.74 0.84
CA GLY A 131 0.03 24.79 1.11
C GLY A 131 -0.48 23.39 1.42
N LYS A 132 -1.63 22.99 0.85
CA LYS A 132 -2.22 21.66 1.04
C LYS A 132 -2.61 21.01 -0.29
N LEU A 133 -2.55 19.69 -0.34
CA LEU A 133 -3.18 18.90 -1.39
C LEU A 133 -4.69 18.81 -1.17
N GLN A 134 -5.44 18.27 -2.15
CA GLN A 134 -6.89 18.10 -2.05
C GLN A 134 -7.27 17.16 -0.89
N CYS A 135 -6.45 16.15 -0.61
CA CYS A 135 -6.66 15.29 0.55
C CYS A 135 -6.48 16.02 1.89
N GLY A 136 -5.84 17.19 1.91
CA GLY A 136 -5.53 17.97 3.11
C GLY A 136 -4.11 17.79 3.65
N LEU A 137 -3.27 16.98 2.98
CA LEU A 137 -1.86 16.81 3.30
C LEU A 137 -1.09 18.11 3.05
N GLY A 138 -0.24 18.50 4.01
CA GLY A 138 0.64 19.65 3.87
C GLY A 138 1.73 19.41 2.82
N VAL A 139 2.04 20.43 2.03
CA VAL A 139 3.11 20.39 1.03
C VAL A 139 4.15 21.46 1.31
N ASN A 140 5.41 21.06 1.19
CA ASN A 140 6.55 21.96 1.22
C ASN A 140 6.65 22.71 -0.10
N THR A 141 7.01 23.99 -0.01
CA THR A 141 7.08 24.87 -1.18
C THR A 141 8.52 25.24 -1.47
N ARG A 142 9.03 24.85 -2.63
CA ARG A 142 10.33 25.29 -3.15
C ARG A 142 10.12 26.32 -4.25
N ARG A 143 10.64 27.53 -4.05
CA ARG A 143 10.57 28.60 -5.03
C ARG A 143 11.90 28.72 -5.78
N THR A 144 11.83 28.68 -7.10
CA THR A 144 12.95 28.94 -7.99
C THR A 144 12.66 30.21 -8.76
N LYS A 145 13.64 31.11 -8.80
CA LYS A 145 13.60 32.35 -9.57
C LYS A 145 14.47 32.18 -10.81
N VAL A 146 13.93 32.50 -11.98
CA VAL A 146 14.66 32.53 -13.24
C VAL A 146 14.49 33.92 -13.84
N ASP A 147 15.59 34.66 -13.91
CA ASP A 147 15.63 35.96 -14.57
C ASP A 147 15.81 35.75 -16.08
N MET A 148 14.90 36.31 -16.88
CA MET A 148 14.88 36.14 -18.33
C MET A 148 15.64 37.30 -19.01
N PRO A 149 16.23 37.07 -20.21
CA PRO A 149 17.02 38.10 -20.91
C PRO A 149 16.23 39.35 -21.31
N ASN A 150 14.90 39.26 -21.39
CA ASN A 150 14.00 40.37 -21.72
C ASN A 150 13.64 41.26 -20.52
N GLY A 151 14.13 40.94 -19.32
CA GLY A 151 13.82 41.69 -18.09
C GLY A 151 12.73 41.05 -17.22
N ASP A 152 12.02 40.05 -17.73
CA ASP A 152 10.99 39.34 -16.98
C ASP A 152 11.62 38.44 -15.91
N THR A 153 10.90 38.25 -14.80
CA THR A 153 11.24 37.25 -13.79
C THR A 153 10.19 36.15 -13.79
N VAL A 154 10.63 34.91 -13.99
CA VAL A 154 9.78 33.73 -13.82
C VAL A 154 10.02 33.12 -12.44
N HIS A 155 8.97 33.07 -11.64
CA HIS A 155 8.95 32.34 -10.37
C HIS A 155 8.27 30.99 -10.57
N LYS A 156 9.06 29.92 -10.50
CA LYS A 156 8.55 28.54 -10.48
C LYS A 156 8.38 28.09 -9.04
N ILE A 157 7.18 27.68 -8.69
CA ILE A 157 6.82 27.14 -7.38
C ILE A 157 6.61 25.64 -7.55
N ILE A 158 7.52 24.87 -6.97
CA ILE A 158 7.48 23.40 -6.95
C ILE A 158 7.00 22.99 -5.57
N TYR A 159 5.97 22.15 -5.55
CA TYR A 159 5.46 21.54 -4.33
C TYR A 159 6.09 20.17 -4.14
N ASP A 160 6.46 19.86 -2.91
CA ASP A 160 7.10 18.62 -2.52
C ASP A 160 6.40 18.09 -1.26
N VAL A 161 6.25 16.77 -1.16
CA VAL A 161 5.65 16.13 0.01
C VAL A 161 6.77 15.47 0.80
N ASP A 162 6.93 15.86 2.07
CA ASP A 162 7.88 15.18 2.94
C ASP A 162 7.33 13.78 3.33
N PRO A 163 8.07 12.68 3.10
CA PRO A 163 7.59 11.35 3.43
C PRO A 163 7.29 11.14 4.92
N GLU A 164 8.05 11.76 5.82
CA GLU A 164 7.84 11.61 7.27
C GLU A 164 6.60 12.38 7.71
N GLU A 165 6.41 13.61 7.21
CA GLU A 165 5.20 14.38 7.44
C GLU A 165 3.96 13.68 6.87
N ALA A 166 4.05 13.14 5.65
CA ALA A 166 3.00 12.35 5.05
C ALA A 166 2.66 11.12 5.88
N ARG A 167 3.67 10.41 6.42
CA ARG A 167 3.45 9.26 7.29
C ARG A 167 2.74 9.64 8.59
N VAL A 168 3.15 10.74 9.22
CA VAL A 168 2.50 11.26 10.43
C VAL A 168 1.05 11.65 10.15
N TRP A 169 0.83 12.37 9.05
CA TRP A 169 -0.49 12.81 8.64
C TRP A 169 -1.42 11.62 8.32
N LEU A 170 -0.95 10.62 7.56
CA LEU A 170 -1.70 9.40 7.25
C LEU A 170 -2.06 8.62 8.53
N SER A 171 -1.13 8.52 9.48
CA SER A 171 -1.37 7.91 10.79
C SER A 171 -2.53 8.60 11.52
N ASP A 172 -2.55 9.93 11.51
CA ASP A 172 -3.57 10.71 12.21
C ASP A 172 -4.93 10.67 11.51
N GLU A 173 -4.95 10.72 10.18
CA GLU A 173 -6.17 10.70 9.37
C GLU A 173 -6.86 9.32 9.36
N LEU A 174 -6.07 8.26 9.21
CA LEU A 174 -6.55 6.89 9.08
C LEU A 174 -6.62 6.15 10.42
N LYS A 175 -6.10 6.73 11.51
CA LYS A 175 -6.03 6.10 12.83
C LYS A 175 -5.30 4.76 12.82
N THR A 176 -4.25 4.69 12.02
CA THR A 176 -3.37 3.51 11.88
C THR A 176 -2.01 3.83 12.50
N GLU A 177 -1.35 2.81 13.04
CA GLU A 177 -0.02 2.99 13.62
C GLU A 177 1.03 3.34 12.54
N LYS A 178 1.93 4.28 12.84
CA LYS A 178 3.01 4.70 11.91
C LYS A 178 3.84 3.53 11.37
N LYS A 179 4.03 2.47 12.17
CA LYS A 179 4.79 1.27 11.78
C LYS A 179 4.10 0.45 10.68
N SER A 180 2.78 0.59 10.55
CA SER A 180 1.95 -0.04 9.53
C SER A 180 1.82 0.83 8.28
N ILE A 181 2.53 1.96 8.22
CA ILE A 181 2.54 2.86 7.07
C ILE A 181 3.93 2.81 6.44
N VAL A 182 4.00 2.34 5.20
CA VAL A 182 5.25 2.20 4.45
C VAL A 182 5.33 3.23 3.33
N TYR A 183 6.56 3.69 3.07
CA TYR A 183 6.85 4.51 1.89
C TYR A 183 7.15 3.57 0.72
N GLY A 184 6.31 3.61 -0.30
CA GLY A 184 6.33 2.71 -1.47
C GLY A 184 4.92 2.34 -1.92
N GLY A 185 4.85 1.46 -2.92
CA GLY A 185 3.60 0.88 -3.42
C GLY A 185 3.32 -0.51 -2.85
N ILE A 186 2.06 -0.92 -2.89
CA ILE A 186 1.69 -2.34 -2.76
C ILE A 186 1.53 -2.89 -4.17
N GLU A 187 2.36 -3.88 -4.52
CA GLU A 187 2.22 -4.67 -5.75
C GLU A 187 1.45 -5.97 -5.43
N LEU A 188 0.62 -6.41 -6.38
CA LEU A 188 -0.21 -7.62 -6.30
C LEU A 188 0.26 -8.66 -7.31
#